data_AF-A0A7V6B5Z8-F1
#
_entry.id   AF-A0A7V6B5Z8-F1
#
_cell.length_a   1.000
_cell.length_b   1.000
_cell.length_c   1.000
_cell.angle_alpha   90.00
_cell.angle_beta   90.00
_cell.angle_gamma   90.00
#
_symmetry.space_group_name_H-M   'P 1'
#
loop_
_entity.id
_entity.type
_entity.pdbx_description
1 polymer ?
#
loop_
_entity_poly.entity_id
_entity_poly.type
_entity_poly.pdbx_seq_one_letter_code
_entity_poly.pdbx_strand_id
1 'polypeptide(L)' 'MDFRRHIVVFGEAGSGKSEIAINLAIQLARTGEHVTLVDLDLVKPFLRSRGALEALSKAHVTLVAPEGEHASSDLPIL' A
#
# COMPACT_ATOMS: atom_id res chain seq x y z
N MET A 1 -15.44 -16.47 13.69
CA MET A 1 -14.61 -15.87 12.63
C MET A 1 -13.90 -14.68 13.24
N ASP A 2 -12.57 -14.66 13.19
CA ASP A 2 -11.78 -13.55 13.72
C ASP A 2 -11.57 -12.54 12.59
N PHE A 3 -12.41 -11.50 12.57
CA PHE A 3 -12.33 -10.46 11.54
C PHE A 3 -11.33 -9.40 12.00
N ARG A 4 -10.13 -9.38 11.40
CA ARG A 4 -9.19 -8.27 11.58
C ARG A 4 -9.75 -7.00 10.91
N ARG A 5 -9.36 -5.81 11.38
CA ARG A 5 -9.79 -4.55 10.76
C ARG A 5 -9.26 -4.46 9.32
N HIS A 6 -10.15 -4.20 8.37
CA HIS A 6 -9.81 -3.92 6.97
C HIS A 6 -10.21 -2.47 6.63
N ILE A 7 -9.29 -1.72 6.02
CA ILE A 7 -9.53 -0.34 5.59
C ILE A 7 -9.30 -0.29 4.08
N VAL A 8 -10.29 0.19 3.34
CA VAL A 8 -10.23 0.34 1.88
C VAL A 8 -10.24 1.83 1.55
N VAL A 9 -9.23 2.29 0.81
CA VAL A 9 -9.12 3.67 0.33
C VAL A 9 -9.41 3.68 -1.17
N PHE A 10 -10.50 4.34 -1.58
CA PHE A 10 -10.96 4.40 -2.97
C PHE A 10 -11.37 5.83 -3.35
N GLY A 11 -11.53 6.10 -4.65
CA GLY A 11 -11.79 7.45 -5.18
C GLY A 11 -11.12 7.73 -6.52
N GLU A 12 -11.34 8.92 -7.07
CA GLU A 12 -10.89 9.29 -8.42
C GLU A 12 -9.38 9.36 -8.59
N ALA A 13 -8.90 9.27 -9.83
CA ALA A 13 -7.49 9.44 -10.16
C ALA A 13 -6.99 10.82 -9.69
N GLY A 14 -5.84 10.86 -9.02
CA GLY A 14 -5.25 12.12 -8.52
C GLY A 14 -5.77 12.59 -7.16
N SER A 15 -6.73 11.90 -6.53
CA SER A 15 -7.28 12.30 -5.23
C SER A 15 -6.39 12.01 -4.01
N GLY A 16 -5.14 11.56 -4.22
CA GLY A 16 -4.18 11.31 -3.13
C GLY A 16 -4.36 9.99 -2.35
N LYS A 17 -5.15 9.03 -2.87
CA LYS A 17 -5.43 7.74 -2.20
C LYS A 17 -4.18 7.02 -1.70
N SER A 18 -3.18 6.88 -2.56
CA SER A 18 -1.95 6.15 -2.22
C SER A 18 -1.21 6.83 -1.07
N GLU A 19 -1.14 8.16 -1.07
CA GLU A 19 -0.50 8.94 -0.01
C GLU A 19 -1.26 8.82 1.32
N ILE A 20 -2.59 8.87 1.29
CA ILE A 20 -3.44 8.65 2.46
C ILE A 20 -3.23 7.24 3.01
N ALA A 21 -3.25 6.21 2.16
CA ALA A 21 -3.08 4.82 2.56
C ALA A 21 -1.70 4.56 3.19
N ILE A 22 -0.63 5.10 2.60
CA ILE A 22 0.74 4.99 3.11
C ILE A 22 0.88 5.65 4.49
N ASN A 23 0.43 6.91 4.62
CA ASN A 23 0.54 7.63 5.88
C ASN A 23 -0.30 7.01 6.99
N LEU A 24 -1.51 6.54 6.66
CA LEU A 24 -2.36 5.83 7.60
C LEU A 24 -1.70 4.54 8.09
N ALA A 25 -1.12 3.75 7.17
CA ALA A 25 -0.43 2.51 7.53
C ALA A 25 0.75 2.76 8.47
N ILE A 26 1.56 3.80 8.20
CA ILE A 26 2.68 4.19 9.06
C ILE A 26 2.20 4.66 10.44
N GLN A 27 1.13 5.46 10.50
CA GLN A 27 0.58 5.92 11.77
C GLN A 27 0.03 4.77 12.62
N LEU A 28 -0.68 3.82 12.02
CA LEU A 28 -1.17 2.63 12.70
C LEU A 28 -0.01 1.74 13.19
N ALA A 29 1.04 1.54 12.39
CA ALA A 29 2.19 0.76 12.82
C ALA A 29 2.91 1.41 14.02
N ARG A 30 2.96 2.75 14.06
CA ARG A 30 3.51 3.50 15.20
C ARG A 30 2.71 3.36 16.50
N THR A 31 1.43 2.95 16.44
CA THR A 31 0.64 2.64 17.64
C THR A 31 0.88 1.22 18.15
N GLY A 32 1.81 0.47 17.55
CA GLY A 32 2.12 -0.93 17.91
C GLY A 32 1.24 -1.97 17.22
N GLU A 33 0.40 -1.56 16.24
CA GLU A 33 -0.43 -2.49 15.47
C GLU A 33 0.41 -3.19 14.39
N HIS A 34 0.10 -4.45 14.10
CA HIS A 34 0.66 -5.14 12.94
C HIS A 34 -0.09 -4.73 11.67
N VAL A 35 0.59 -4.01 10.78
CA VAL A 35 -0.03 -3.43 9.59
C VAL A 35 0.52 -4.04 8.31
N THR A 36 -0.40 -4.45 7.44
CA THR A 36 -0.11 -4.81 6.05
C THR A 36 -0.81 -3.83 5.13
N LEU A 37 -0.05 -3.17 4.25
CA LEU A 37 -0.55 -2.35 3.16
C LEU A 37 -0.60 -3.19 1.89
N VAL A 38 -1.76 -3.26 1.24
CA VAL A 38 -1.94 -3.98 -0.02
C VAL A 38 -2.22 -2.96 -1.12
N ASP A 39 -1.38 -2.93 -2.14
CA ASP A 39 -1.50 -2.03 -3.29
C ASP A 39 -2.32 -2.69 -4.40
N LEU A 40 -3.58 -2.28 -4.54
CA LEU A 40 -4.54 -2.84 -5.50
C LEU A 40 -4.62 -2.06 -6.83
N ASP A 41 -3.81 -0.99 -7.00
CA ASP A 41 -3.90 -0.15 -8.20
C ASP A 41 -3.13 -0.77 -9.38
N LEU A 42 -3.87 -1.49 -10.23
CA LEU A 42 -3.37 -2.18 -11.43
C LEU A 42 -3.17 -1.25 -12.64
N VAL A 43 -3.60 0.02 -12.58
CA VAL A 43 -3.71 0.90 -13.76
C VAL A 43 -2.53 1.87 -13.89
N LYS A 44 -1.80 2.18 -12.80
CA LYS A 44 -0.78 3.23 -12.82
C LYS A 44 0.55 2.78 -12.22
N PRO A 45 1.50 2.37 -13.07
CA PRO A 45 2.86 2.03 -12.64
C PRO A 45 3.71 3.19 -12.07
N PHE A 46 3.14 4.36 -11.78
CA PHE A 46 3.91 5.59 -11.55
C PHE A 46 3.57 6.34 -10.26
N LEU A 47 2.53 5.94 -9.52
CA LEU A 47 2.13 6.62 -8.27
C LEU A 47 2.28 5.70 -7.05
N ARG A 48 3.52 5.38 -6.69
CA ARG A 48 3.78 4.08 -6.06
C ARG A 48 4.20 4.20 -4.60
N SER A 49 3.52 3.44 -3.76
CA SER A 49 3.95 2.88 -2.47
C SER A 49 5.44 2.48 -2.41
N ARG A 50 6.07 2.21 -3.57
CA ARG A 50 7.51 1.96 -3.77
C ARG A 50 8.43 3.13 -3.42
N GLY A 51 8.04 4.37 -3.72
CA GLY A 51 8.79 5.55 -3.23
C GLY A 51 8.75 5.63 -1.70
N ALA A 52 7.74 5.00 -1.09
CA ALA A 52 7.61 4.84 0.34
C ALA A 52 8.09 3.48 0.87
N LEU A 53 8.72 2.61 0.06
CA LEU A 53 9.16 1.28 0.52
C LEU A 53 10.10 1.40 1.71
N GLU A 54 11.05 2.33 1.64
CA GLU A 54 11.98 2.62 2.74
C GLU A 54 11.23 3.15 3.97
N ALA A 55 10.26 4.06 3.78
CA ALA A 55 9.47 4.62 4.87
C ALA A 55 8.56 3.57 5.54
N LEU A 56 7.93 2.71 4.75
CA LEU A 56 7.10 1.59 5.19
C LEU A 56 7.94 0.54 5.93
N SER A 57 9.11 0.18 5.39
CA SER A 57 10.06 -0.74 6.03
C SER A 57 10.57 -0.20 7.37
N LYS A 58 10.98 1.08 7.41
CA LYS A 58 11.38 1.76 8.66
C LYS A 58 10.26 1.80 9.71
N ALA A 59 9.00 1.83 9.26
CA ALA A 59 7.83 1.80 10.12
C ALA A 59 7.35 0.38 10.47
N HIS A 60 8.05 -0.68 10.02
CA HIS A 60 7.65 -2.08 10.18
C HIS A 60 6.27 -2.42 9.55
N VAL A 61 5.91 -1.73 8.47
CA VAL A 61 4.72 -2.04 7.67
C VAL A 61 5.08 -3.07 6.61
N THR A 62 4.29 -4.14 6.51
CA THR A 62 4.41 -5.12 5.42
C THR A 62 3.72 -4.57 4.17
N LEU A 63 4.42 -4.53 3.03
CA LEU A 63 3.83 -4.12 1.75
C LEU A 63 3.58 -5.36 0.88
N VAL A 64 2.37 -5.48 0.35
CA VAL A 64 2.01 -6.44 -0.71
C VAL A 64 1.77 -5.63 -1.98
N ALA A 65 2.67 -5.76 -2.95
CA ALA A 65 2.62 -5.07 -4.23
C ALA A 65 3.40 -5.87 -5.29
N PRO A 66 3.14 -5.67 -6.60
CA PRO A 66 3.91 -6.32 -7.67
C PRO A 66 5.41 -5.93 -7.64
N GLU A 67 6.31 -6.93 -7.63
CA GLU A 67 7.77 -6.79 -7.57
C GLU A 67 8.48 -7.02 -8.93
N GLY A 68 9.76 -6.65 -9.02
CA GLY A 68 10.65 -7.04 -10.13
C GLY A 68 10.23 -6.52 -11.52
N GLU A 69 10.38 -7.34 -12.55
CA GLU A 69 9.96 -7.02 -13.93
C GLU A 69 8.43 -6.86 -14.07
N HIS A 70 7.68 -7.46 -13.14
CA HIS A 70 6.22 -7.34 -13.07
C HIS A 70 5.78 -6.03 -12.41
N ALA A 71 6.72 -5.28 -11.84
CA ALA A 71 6.44 -3.95 -11.30
C ALA A 71 5.77 -3.08 -12.35
N SER A 72 6.25 -3.00 -13.59
CA SER A 72 5.69 -2.13 -14.63
C SER A 72 4.64 -2.80 -15.52
N SER A 73 4.21 -4.02 -15.19
CA SER A 73 3.31 -4.79 -16.04
C SER A 73 1.85 -4.53 -15.66
N ASP A 74 1.00 -4.25 -16.64
CA ASP A 74 -0.46 -4.09 -16.47
C ASP A 74 -1.18 -5.45 -16.31
N LEU A 75 -0.49 -6.44 -15.75
CA LEU A 75 -1.03 -7.77 -15.49
C LEU A 75 -1.73 -7.79 -14.13
N PRO A 76 -2.81 -8.57 -13.96
CA PRO A 76 -3.51 -8.72 -12.69
C PRO A 76 -2.70 -9.64 -11.74
N ILE A 77 -1.57 -9.14 -11.23
CA ILE A 77 -0.63 -9.89 -10.39
C ILE A 77 -0.70 -9.32 -8.97
N LEU A 78 -1.26 -10.08 -8.04
CA LEU A 78 -1.28 -9.85 -6.59
C LEU A 78 -1.37 -11.17 -5.83
#